data_AF-A0A150TLR2-F1
#
_entry.id   AF-A0A150TLR2-F1
#
_cell.length_a   1.000
_cell.length_b   1.000
_cell.length_c   1.000
_cell.angle_alpha   90.00
_cell.angle_beta   90.00
_cell.angle_gamma   90.00
#
_symmetry.space_group_name_H-M   'P 1'
#
loop_
_entity.id
_entity.type
_entity.pdbx_description
1 polymer ?
#
loop_
_entity_poly.entity_id
_entity_poly.type
_entity_poly.pdbx_seq_one_letter_code
_entity_poly.pdbx_strand_id
1 'polypeptide(L)'
;MRRRRLLVPAAISAAALVAPAARAAYCPCFTASSAYNDRGCAIEAVPGINPSVAEWNAIFDLVSRGPAAWGDAGPETIDLGQGCEKPEAPRQVDATFPCELLKAIAMQESGWQQFCAPDRPMDQAGASSRTIISFDCGYGASQITSGMRGGDSPDFDPRRVAADPTYNAATGTHVLAMKWKATRCVGDRQPAIVEHWYSAVWAYNGLSYVNNPNNPNYDAARGVYDPAIGGAAPYQERVFGRMEHTGGRWEKTEVAYPALGEIGAGGAPAALSEPRCASPTDCTRTRPLHVTRCADDGGPTGDGGAGGVGGSGGGSTGGGDSGSTGGDCGPGGSGGAGGVGGSGGPDGNAGGAPVTAGQGGPGGPVDDDGNDDGTTTTTVGLYGRCSCDLPGSGGAAGAASWMALGAGALAAAWRRRLPRRRRGD
;
A
#
# COMPACT_ATOMS: atom_id res chain seq x y z
N MET A 1 -85.98 -8.01 -3.72
CA MET A 1 -85.03 -7.16 -2.95
C MET A 1 -83.60 -7.58 -3.32
N ARG A 2 -82.87 -6.74 -4.06
CA ARG A 2 -81.56 -7.04 -4.65
C ARG A 2 -80.44 -6.93 -3.60
N ARG A 3 -79.73 -8.02 -3.32
CA ARG A 3 -78.48 -8.02 -2.55
C ARG A 3 -77.36 -7.43 -3.41
N ARG A 4 -76.87 -6.24 -3.08
CA ARG A 4 -75.62 -5.68 -3.62
C ARG A 4 -74.44 -6.34 -2.91
N ARG A 5 -73.61 -7.07 -3.66
CA ARG A 5 -72.28 -7.51 -3.22
C ARG A 5 -71.34 -6.30 -3.32
N LEU A 6 -70.71 -5.91 -2.21
CA LEU A 6 -69.60 -4.96 -2.20
C LEU A 6 -68.33 -5.73 -2.58
N LEU A 7 -67.70 -5.33 -3.68
CA LEU A 7 -66.35 -5.75 -4.07
C LEU A 7 -65.36 -4.83 -3.36
N VAL A 8 -64.46 -5.40 -2.55
CA VAL A 8 -63.28 -4.71 -2.02
C VAL A 8 -62.12 -4.99 -2.99
N PRO A 9 -61.49 -3.98 -3.61
CA PRO A 9 -60.25 -4.20 -4.33
C PRO A 9 -59.10 -4.31 -3.33
N ALA A 10 -58.42 -5.46 -3.30
CA ALA A 10 -57.15 -5.62 -2.61
C ALA A 10 -56.08 -4.83 -3.36
N ALA A 11 -55.57 -3.76 -2.74
CA ALA A 11 -54.40 -3.06 -3.23
C ALA A 11 -53.16 -3.91 -2.93
N ILE A 12 -52.56 -4.49 -3.96
CA ILE A 12 -51.25 -5.14 -3.88
C ILE A 12 -50.21 -4.01 -3.90
N SER A 13 -49.69 -3.64 -2.73
CA SER A 13 -48.51 -2.78 -2.64
C SER A 13 -47.28 -3.60 -3.03
N ALA A 14 -46.78 -3.39 -4.24
CA ALA A 14 -45.46 -3.88 -4.64
C ALA A 14 -44.40 -3.05 -3.90
N ALA A 15 -43.83 -3.60 -2.83
CA ALA A 15 -42.63 -3.06 -2.23
C ALA A 15 -41.47 -3.28 -3.22
N ALA A 16 -41.08 -2.24 -3.95
CA ALA A 16 -39.86 -2.25 -4.73
C ALA A 16 -38.68 -2.42 -3.75
N LEU A 17 -38.07 -3.60 -3.76
CA LEU A 17 -36.78 -3.85 -3.14
C LEU A 17 -35.77 -2.93 -3.84
N VAL A 18 -35.49 -1.77 -3.24
CA VAL A 18 -34.33 -0.96 -3.60
C VAL A 18 -33.11 -1.75 -3.12
N ALA A 19 -32.52 -2.54 -4.02
CA ALA A 19 -31.19 -3.08 -3.79
C ALA A 19 -30.27 -1.89 -3.48
N PRO A 20 -29.41 -1.97 -2.45
CA PRO A 20 -28.43 -0.92 -2.22
C PRO A 20 -27.61 -0.79 -3.50
N ALA A 21 -27.64 0.38 -4.14
CA ALA A 21 -26.76 0.67 -5.25
C ALA A 21 -25.34 0.38 -4.76
N ALA A 22 -24.65 -0.56 -5.40
CA ALA A 22 -23.23 -0.74 -5.21
C ALA A 22 -22.62 0.67 -5.36
N ARG A 23 -22.05 1.21 -4.28
CA ARG A 23 -21.41 2.53 -4.35
C ARG A 23 -20.38 2.43 -5.47
N ALA A 24 -20.50 3.27 -6.49
CA ALA A 24 -19.56 3.28 -7.59
C ALA A 24 -18.14 3.38 -7.02
N ALA A 25 -17.24 2.51 -7.46
CA ALA A 25 -15.85 2.57 -7.06
C ALA A 25 -15.30 3.97 -7.39
N TYR A 26 -14.55 4.55 -6.45
CA TYR A 26 -13.87 5.83 -6.65
C TYR A 26 -12.86 5.65 -7.80
N CYS A 27 -13.10 6.33 -8.92
CA CYS A 27 -12.44 6.04 -10.20
C CYS A 27 -11.91 7.31 -10.88
N PRO A 28 -10.89 7.97 -10.31
CA PRO A 28 -10.30 9.16 -10.92
C PRO A 28 -9.41 8.81 -12.10
N CYS A 29 -9.35 9.74 -13.06
CA CYS A 29 -8.40 9.69 -14.16
C CYS A 29 -7.89 11.09 -14.47
N PHE A 30 -6.92 11.59 -13.71
CA PHE A 30 -6.21 12.85 -14.00
C PHE A 30 -5.10 12.64 -15.06
N THR A 31 -5.48 12.06 -16.19
CA THR A 31 -4.58 11.76 -17.32
C THR A 31 -3.83 12.99 -17.81
N ALA A 32 -2.66 12.80 -18.45
CA ALA A 32 -1.81 13.90 -18.89
C ALA A 32 -2.56 14.98 -19.70
N SER A 33 -3.41 14.57 -20.63
CA SER A 33 -4.25 15.44 -21.47
C SER A 33 -5.49 16.04 -20.78
N SER A 34 -5.79 15.68 -19.53
CA SER A 34 -6.96 16.21 -18.83
C SER A 34 -6.82 17.70 -18.57
N ALA A 35 -7.89 18.45 -18.81
CA ALA A 35 -7.95 19.88 -18.47
C ALA A 35 -7.86 20.15 -16.96
N TYR A 36 -8.08 19.12 -16.14
CA TYR A 36 -8.02 19.18 -14.67
C TYR A 36 -6.72 18.59 -14.10
N ASN A 37 -5.74 18.28 -14.95
CA ASN A 37 -4.41 17.86 -14.53
C ASN A 37 -3.60 19.05 -14.00
N ASP A 38 -3.96 19.55 -12.81
CA ASP A 38 -3.28 20.65 -12.12
C ASP A 38 -1.96 20.22 -11.44
N ARG A 39 -1.75 18.91 -11.31
CA ARG A 39 -0.59 18.30 -10.67
C ARG A 39 0.49 17.84 -11.64
N GLY A 40 0.29 18.02 -12.94
CA GLY A 40 1.28 17.71 -13.96
C GLY A 40 1.56 16.22 -14.11
N CYS A 41 0.53 15.38 -14.00
CA CYS A 41 0.64 13.94 -14.25
C CYS A 41 1.14 13.71 -15.68
N ALA A 42 2.20 12.91 -15.83
CA ALA A 42 2.99 12.88 -17.07
C ALA A 42 2.46 11.93 -18.15
N ILE A 43 1.68 10.93 -17.76
CA ILE A 43 1.37 9.78 -18.62
C ILE A 43 -0.12 9.78 -18.96
N GLU A 44 -0.43 9.46 -20.22
CA GLU A 44 -1.82 9.24 -20.61
C GLU A 44 -2.36 7.95 -20.01
N ALA A 45 -3.63 7.98 -19.57
CA ALA A 45 -4.36 6.80 -19.18
C ALA A 45 -4.49 5.85 -20.37
N VAL A 46 -4.25 4.57 -20.10
CA VAL A 46 -4.28 3.52 -21.11
C VAL A 46 -5.55 2.70 -20.93
N PRO A 47 -6.30 2.39 -22.01
CA PRO A 47 -7.43 1.47 -21.94
C PRO A 47 -7.00 0.09 -21.44
N GLY A 48 -7.80 -0.53 -20.58
CA GLY A 48 -7.45 -1.83 -20.02
C GLY A 48 -8.58 -2.52 -19.26
N ILE A 49 -8.33 -3.79 -18.97
CA ILE A 49 -9.20 -4.68 -18.21
C ILE A 49 -8.42 -5.14 -16.98
N ASN A 50 -9.06 -5.12 -15.81
CA ASN A 50 -8.41 -5.59 -14.59
C ASN A 50 -8.13 -7.10 -14.68
N PRO A 51 -6.98 -7.55 -14.16
CA PRO A 51 -6.80 -8.95 -13.81
C PRO A 51 -7.93 -9.45 -12.90
N SER A 52 -8.29 -10.72 -13.05
CA SER A 52 -9.16 -11.43 -12.12
C SER A 52 -8.50 -11.57 -10.74
N VAL A 53 -9.26 -11.99 -9.73
CA VAL A 53 -8.72 -12.24 -8.38
C VAL A 53 -7.60 -13.29 -8.41
N ALA A 54 -7.73 -14.32 -9.25
CA ALA A 54 -6.70 -15.36 -9.37
C ALA A 54 -5.43 -14.81 -10.04
N GLU A 55 -5.57 -14.03 -11.11
CA GLU A 55 -4.43 -13.40 -11.79
C GLU A 55 -3.74 -12.37 -10.89
N TRP A 56 -4.48 -11.57 -10.12
CA TRP A 56 -3.88 -10.66 -9.14
C TRP A 56 -3.09 -11.40 -8.07
N ASN A 57 -3.61 -12.49 -7.52
CA ASN A 57 -2.84 -13.30 -6.59
C ASN A 57 -1.55 -13.82 -7.23
N ALA A 58 -1.60 -14.35 -8.46
CA ALA A 58 -0.41 -14.79 -9.18
C ALA A 58 0.59 -13.65 -9.45
N ILE A 59 0.12 -12.44 -9.75
CA ILE A 59 0.96 -11.25 -9.87
C ILE A 59 1.64 -10.93 -8.54
N PHE A 60 0.92 -10.88 -7.43
CA PHE A 60 1.51 -10.60 -6.11
C PHE A 60 2.49 -11.68 -5.68
N ASP A 61 2.21 -12.94 -5.97
CA ASP A 61 3.12 -14.04 -5.68
C ASP A 61 4.40 -13.91 -6.54
N LEU A 62 4.28 -13.55 -7.82
CA LEU A 62 5.44 -13.25 -8.67
C LEU A 62 6.27 -12.08 -8.12
N VAL A 63 5.63 -10.95 -7.83
CA VAL A 63 6.35 -9.75 -7.36
C VAL A 63 6.84 -9.86 -5.92
N SER A 64 6.30 -10.78 -5.12
CA SER A 64 6.84 -11.05 -3.77
C SER A 64 8.25 -11.66 -3.80
N ARG A 65 8.58 -12.38 -4.87
CA ARG A 65 9.87 -13.09 -5.03
C ARG A 65 11.01 -12.23 -5.57
N GLY A 66 10.77 -10.95 -5.85
CA GLY A 66 11.84 -10.03 -6.24
C GLY A 66 12.21 -10.02 -7.73
N PRO A 67 13.17 -9.17 -8.12
CA PRO A 67 13.60 -8.99 -9.51
C PRO A 67 14.07 -10.26 -10.20
N ALA A 68 14.72 -11.16 -9.45
CA ALA A 68 15.15 -12.44 -9.98
C ALA A 68 13.99 -13.28 -10.51
N ALA A 69 12.78 -13.13 -9.94
CA ALA A 69 11.59 -13.85 -10.36
C ALA A 69 10.83 -13.14 -11.48
N TRP A 70 10.68 -11.81 -11.43
CA TRP A 70 9.89 -11.07 -12.43
C TRP A 70 10.68 -10.68 -13.69
N GLY A 71 12.01 -10.65 -13.66
CA GLY A 71 12.85 -10.32 -14.82
C GLY A 71 12.45 -9.00 -15.47
N ASP A 72 12.14 -9.03 -16.77
CA ASP A 72 11.72 -7.83 -17.51
C ASP A 72 10.26 -7.42 -17.25
N ALA A 73 9.50 -8.19 -16.47
CA ALA A 73 8.10 -7.88 -16.13
C ALA A 73 7.97 -6.77 -15.07
N GLY A 74 9.07 -6.36 -14.43
CA GLY A 74 9.13 -5.27 -13.46
C GLY A 74 10.40 -4.42 -13.65
N PRO A 75 10.56 -3.33 -12.90
CA PRO A 75 11.79 -2.56 -12.89
C PRO A 75 12.90 -3.29 -12.12
N GLU A 76 14.13 -2.79 -12.24
CA GLU A 76 15.18 -3.08 -11.28
C GLU A 76 14.79 -2.54 -9.89
N THR A 77 15.33 -3.14 -8.83
CA THR A 77 15.16 -2.65 -7.46
C THR A 77 16.46 -2.77 -6.69
N ILE A 78 16.54 -2.05 -5.57
CA ILE A 78 17.65 -2.15 -4.64
C ILE A 78 17.57 -3.40 -3.78
N ASP A 79 18.73 -3.89 -3.31
CA ASP A 79 18.80 -4.84 -2.22
C ASP A 79 18.17 -4.27 -0.93
N LEU A 80 17.68 -5.18 -0.08
CA LEU A 80 17.10 -4.84 1.20
C LEU A 80 18.13 -4.95 2.31
N GLY A 81 18.12 -4.00 3.24
CA GLY A 81 18.84 -4.17 4.50
C GLY A 81 18.12 -5.16 5.41
N GLN A 82 18.82 -6.15 5.94
CA GLN A 82 18.34 -7.07 6.97
C GLN A 82 19.18 -6.91 8.24
N GLY A 83 18.56 -7.03 9.42
CA GLY A 83 19.25 -6.94 10.71
C GLY A 83 19.44 -5.52 11.23
N CYS A 84 19.45 -5.38 12.55
CA CYS A 84 19.52 -4.08 13.26
C CYS A 84 20.57 -4.08 14.38
N GLU A 85 21.71 -4.72 14.14
CA GLU A 85 22.84 -4.94 15.06
C GLU A 85 22.59 -6.00 16.13
N LYS A 86 21.35 -6.14 16.61
CA LYS A 86 20.99 -7.14 17.61
C LYS A 86 19.57 -7.68 17.37
N PRO A 87 19.39 -9.02 17.31
CA PRO A 87 20.43 -10.05 17.38
C PRO A 87 21.29 -10.17 16.12
N GLU A 88 20.81 -9.76 14.95
CA GLU A 88 21.53 -9.90 13.68
C GLU A 88 22.29 -8.62 13.29
N ALA A 89 23.53 -8.78 12.83
CA ALA A 89 24.29 -7.67 12.27
C ALA A 89 23.68 -7.21 10.92
N PRO A 90 23.68 -5.89 10.61
CA PRO A 90 23.09 -5.41 9.37
C PRO A 90 23.83 -5.96 8.14
N ARG A 91 23.07 -6.45 7.16
CA ARG A 91 23.58 -6.92 5.85
C ARG A 91 22.60 -6.60 4.73
N GLN A 92 23.06 -6.67 3.48
CA GLN A 92 22.18 -6.59 2.31
C GLN A 92 21.72 -7.98 1.91
N VAL A 93 20.48 -8.08 1.44
CA VAL A 93 19.88 -9.30 0.89
C VAL A 93 19.07 -8.99 -0.36
N ASP A 94 18.91 -9.98 -1.22
CA ASP A 94 18.04 -9.89 -2.39
C ASP A 94 16.64 -9.42 -1.97
N ALA A 95 16.04 -8.58 -2.80
CA ALA A 95 14.76 -7.98 -2.47
C ALA A 95 13.61 -8.96 -2.61
N THR A 96 13.12 -9.47 -1.48
CA THR A 96 11.87 -10.24 -1.37
C THR A 96 10.89 -9.54 -0.43
N PHE A 97 9.60 -9.71 -0.66
CA PHE A 97 8.55 -8.95 0.03
C PHE A 97 7.44 -9.87 0.52
N PRO A 98 6.80 -9.60 1.67
CA PRO A 98 5.64 -10.37 2.09
C PRO A 98 4.45 -10.15 1.14
N CYS A 99 4.00 -11.22 0.47
CA CYS A 99 2.91 -11.11 -0.50
C CYS A 99 1.60 -10.64 0.14
N GLU A 100 1.33 -11.01 1.40
CA GLU A 100 0.13 -10.64 2.15
C GLU A 100 0.11 -9.12 2.34
N LEU A 101 1.29 -8.54 2.57
CA LEU A 101 1.46 -7.11 2.68
C LEU A 101 1.25 -6.41 1.32
N LEU A 102 1.83 -6.93 0.23
CA LEU A 102 1.64 -6.36 -1.10
C LEU A 102 0.15 -6.38 -1.52
N LYS A 103 -0.51 -7.51 -1.27
CA LYS A 103 -1.97 -7.70 -1.44
C LYS A 103 -2.75 -6.65 -0.65
N ALA A 104 -2.40 -6.43 0.61
CA ALA A 104 -3.06 -5.46 1.47
C ALA A 104 -2.82 -4.00 1.07
N ILE A 105 -1.59 -3.64 0.68
CA ILE A 105 -1.25 -2.30 0.17
C ILE A 105 -2.09 -2.01 -1.08
N ALA A 106 -2.03 -2.86 -2.12
CA ALA A 106 -2.79 -2.63 -3.34
C ALA A 106 -4.32 -2.63 -3.10
N MET A 107 -4.81 -3.42 -2.14
CA MET A 107 -6.22 -3.39 -1.74
C MET A 107 -6.59 -2.06 -1.09
N GLN A 108 -5.71 -1.51 -0.27
CA GLN A 108 -5.90 -0.22 0.39
C GLN A 108 -5.76 0.96 -0.59
N GLU A 109 -4.87 0.85 -1.58
CA GLU A 109 -4.62 1.89 -2.57
C GLU A 109 -5.75 2.01 -3.60
N SER A 110 -6.20 0.88 -4.17
CA SER A 110 -7.14 0.90 -5.31
C SER A 110 -8.23 -0.17 -5.25
N GLY A 111 -8.19 -1.07 -4.26
CA GLY A 111 -9.05 -2.25 -4.26
C GLY A 111 -8.65 -3.29 -5.33
N TRP A 112 -7.36 -3.35 -5.67
CA TRP A 112 -6.80 -4.13 -6.79
C TRP A 112 -7.36 -3.70 -8.16
N GLN A 113 -7.51 -2.38 -8.36
CA GLN A 113 -7.95 -1.84 -9.65
C GLN A 113 -6.80 -1.10 -10.32
N GLN A 114 -6.35 -1.63 -11.45
CA GLN A 114 -5.47 -0.92 -12.38
C GLN A 114 -6.29 0.00 -13.28
N PHE A 115 -7.46 -0.48 -13.71
CA PHE A 115 -8.31 0.19 -14.69
C PHE A 115 -9.74 0.34 -14.18
N CYS A 116 -10.39 1.45 -14.46
CA CYS A 116 -11.85 1.52 -14.35
C CYS A 116 -12.42 2.62 -15.24
N ALA A 117 -13.75 2.62 -15.40
CA ALA A 117 -14.44 3.70 -16.10
C ALA A 117 -14.41 4.94 -15.20
N PRO A 118 -13.77 6.04 -15.64
CA PRO A 118 -13.60 7.20 -14.78
C PRO A 118 -14.92 7.85 -14.38
N ASP A 119 -15.03 8.22 -13.11
CA ASP A 119 -16.14 9.01 -12.56
C ASP A 119 -15.79 10.50 -12.41
N ARG A 120 -14.50 10.83 -12.56
CA ARG A 120 -13.93 12.17 -12.47
C ARG A 120 -12.53 12.23 -13.11
N PRO A 121 -11.98 13.42 -13.39
CA PRO A 121 -12.64 14.72 -13.42
C PRO A 121 -13.69 14.83 -14.54
N MET A 122 -14.40 15.95 -14.64
CA MET A 122 -15.60 16.08 -15.48
C MET A 122 -15.35 15.84 -16.98
N ASP A 123 -14.16 16.17 -17.48
CA ASP A 123 -13.73 15.92 -18.86
C ASP A 123 -13.42 14.45 -19.16
N GLN A 124 -13.22 13.64 -18.11
CA GLN A 124 -12.97 12.20 -18.23
C GLN A 124 -14.18 11.36 -17.82
N ALA A 125 -15.08 11.90 -17.00
CA ALA A 125 -16.23 11.18 -16.45
C ALA A 125 -17.09 10.52 -17.55
N GLY A 126 -17.41 9.23 -17.35
CA GLY A 126 -18.24 8.46 -18.29
C GLY A 126 -17.49 7.87 -19.48
N ALA A 127 -16.18 8.09 -19.58
CA ALA A 127 -15.37 7.48 -20.61
C ALA A 127 -15.11 5.98 -20.36
N SER A 128 -14.57 5.28 -21.35
CA SER A 128 -14.28 3.84 -21.26
C SER A 128 -13.23 3.51 -20.20
N SER A 129 -13.26 2.28 -19.69
CA SER A 129 -12.29 1.75 -18.72
C SER A 129 -10.85 2.01 -19.15
N ARG A 130 -10.08 2.64 -18.26
CA ARG A 130 -8.69 3.08 -18.47
C ARG A 130 -7.96 3.17 -17.14
N THR A 131 -6.66 3.40 -17.18
CA THR A 131 -5.79 3.50 -15.99
C THR A 131 -6.39 4.44 -14.96
N ILE A 132 -6.45 4.00 -13.70
CA ILE A 132 -6.78 4.88 -12.58
C ILE A 132 -5.60 5.82 -12.36
N ILE A 133 -5.89 7.12 -12.37
CA ILE A 133 -4.90 8.17 -12.12
C ILE A 133 -5.51 9.12 -11.10
N SER A 134 -5.01 9.11 -9.88
CA SER A 134 -5.47 9.99 -8.81
C SER A 134 -5.01 11.44 -9.02
N PHE A 135 -5.62 12.37 -8.27
CA PHE A 135 -5.34 13.80 -8.40
C PHE A 135 -3.88 14.15 -8.07
N ASP A 136 -3.20 13.33 -7.27
CA ASP A 136 -1.79 13.47 -6.92
C ASP A 136 -0.86 12.69 -7.86
N CYS A 137 -1.36 12.25 -9.01
CA CYS A 137 -0.61 11.48 -10.02
C CYS A 137 -0.19 10.09 -9.53
N GLY A 138 -0.99 9.45 -8.68
CA GLY A 138 -0.88 8.04 -8.34
C GLY A 138 -1.51 7.16 -9.41
N TYR A 139 -0.72 6.25 -9.99
CA TYR A 139 -1.16 5.41 -11.11
C TYR A 139 -1.44 3.98 -10.69
N GLY A 140 -2.59 3.47 -11.13
CA GLY A 140 -2.90 2.04 -11.15
C GLY A 140 -3.08 1.41 -9.78
N ALA A 141 -2.91 0.10 -9.71
CA ALA A 141 -3.30 -0.71 -8.57
C ALA A 141 -2.52 -0.38 -7.29
N SER A 142 -1.23 -0.05 -7.43
CA SER A 142 -0.32 0.30 -6.34
C SER A 142 -0.20 1.81 -6.10
N GLN A 143 -0.95 2.64 -6.85
CA GLN A 143 -0.96 4.11 -6.77
C GLN A 143 0.45 4.73 -6.77
N ILE A 144 1.23 4.40 -7.81
CA ILE A 144 2.62 4.90 -7.95
C ILE A 144 2.59 6.38 -8.28
N THR A 145 3.16 7.21 -7.41
CA THR A 145 3.16 8.68 -7.55
C THR A 145 4.53 9.26 -7.88
N SER A 146 5.58 8.84 -7.17
CA SER A 146 6.95 9.31 -7.41
C SER A 146 7.42 8.85 -8.78
N GLY A 147 7.94 9.76 -9.62
CA GLY A 147 8.38 9.41 -10.98
C GLY A 147 7.31 9.58 -12.05
N MET A 148 6.07 9.92 -11.67
CA MET A 148 4.91 9.95 -12.55
C MET A 148 4.46 11.37 -12.95
N ARG A 149 5.22 12.40 -12.57
CA ARG A 149 4.94 13.81 -12.91
C ARG A 149 5.85 14.31 -14.02
N GLY A 150 5.39 15.34 -14.73
CA GLY A 150 6.14 15.97 -15.80
C GLY A 150 7.43 16.58 -15.27
N GLY A 151 8.56 16.20 -15.87
CA GLY A 151 9.89 16.61 -15.42
C GLY A 151 10.56 15.64 -14.44
N ASP A 152 9.84 14.64 -13.94
CA ASP A 152 10.45 13.55 -13.18
C ASP A 152 11.36 12.71 -14.10
N SER A 153 12.38 12.10 -13.50
CA SER A 153 13.29 11.17 -14.17
C SER A 153 13.35 9.86 -13.37
N PRO A 154 12.30 9.01 -13.46
CA PRO A 154 12.31 7.71 -12.80
C PRO A 154 13.34 6.76 -13.42
N ASP A 155 13.80 5.80 -12.63
CA ASP A 155 14.62 4.66 -13.03
C ASP A 155 13.78 3.45 -13.51
N PHE A 156 12.48 3.66 -13.68
CA PHE A 156 11.53 2.70 -14.25
C PHE A 156 10.77 3.32 -15.43
N ASP A 157 10.05 2.50 -16.21
CA ASP A 157 9.23 2.96 -17.33
C ASP A 157 7.83 3.42 -16.85
N PRO A 158 7.55 4.74 -16.81
CA PRO A 158 6.28 5.24 -16.31
C PRO A 158 5.09 4.88 -17.23
N ARG A 159 5.31 4.58 -18.52
CA ARG A 159 4.24 4.13 -19.42
C ARG A 159 3.80 2.72 -19.08
N ARG A 160 4.75 1.84 -18.70
CA ARG A 160 4.43 0.49 -18.24
C ARG A 160 3.71 0.50 -16.90
N VAL A 161 4.06 1.42 -15.99
CA VAL A 161 3.30 1.62 -14.72
C VAL A 161 1.82 1.91 -14.99
N ALA A 162 1.50 2.69 -16.03
CA ALA A 162 0.12 2.98 -16.40
C ALA A 162 -0.59 1.80 -17.09
N ALA A 163 0.12 1.02 -17.90
CA ALA A 163 -0.45 0.05 -18.84
C ALA A 163 -0.44 -1.41 -18.35
N ASP A 164 0.50 -1.80 -17.50
CA ASP A 164 0.77 -3.19 -17.15
C ASP A 164 0.54 -3.42 -15.65
N PRO A 165 -0.50 -4.20 -15.25
CA PRO A 165 -0.77 -4.53 -13.85
C PRO A 165 0.42 -5.18 -13.12
N THR A 166 1.20 -6.03 -13.80
CA THR A 166 2.36 -6.71 -13.21
C THR A 166 3.49 -5.71 -12.99
N TYR A 167 3.79 -4.88 -13.99
CA TYR A 167 4.81 -3.85 -13.86
C TYR A 167 4.42 -2.81 -12.79
N ASN A 168 3.15 -2.41 -12.72
CA ASN A 168 2.65 -1.51 -11.67
C ASN A 168 2.83 -2.10 -10.26
N ALA A 169 2.50 -3.38 -10.08
CA ALA A 169 2.72 -4.08 -8.81
C ALA A 169 4.22 -4.16 -8.46
N ALA A 170 5.07 -4.52 -9.44
CA ALA A 170 6.52 -4.58 -9.25
C ALA A 170 7.13 -3.22 -8.92
N THR A 171 6.71 -2.13 -9.60
CA THR A 171 7.13 -0.76 -9.24
C THR A 171 6.66 -0.38 -7.83
N GLY A 172 5.51 -0.87 -7.37
CA GLY A 172 5.09 -0.74 -5.98
C GLY A 172 6.07 -1.36 -5.00
N THR A 173 6.60 -2.56 -5.31
CA THR A 173 7.64 -3.20 -4.50
C THR A 173 8.96 -2.42 -4.52
N HIS A 174 9.35 -1.86 -5.67
CA HIS A 174 10.52 -0.99 -5.79
C HIS A 174 10.39 0.23 -4.88
N VAL A 175 9.23 0.91 -4.90
CA VAL A 175 8.96 2.05 -4.00
C VAL A 175 9.01 1.59 -2.54
N LEU A 176 8.42 0.44 -2.21
CA LEU A 176 8.42 -0.11 -0.86
C LEU A 176 9.84 -0.46 -0.36
N ALA A 177 10.72 -0.99 -1.22
CA ALA A 177 12.13 -1.22 -0.91
C ALA A 177 12.86 0.09 -0.55
N MET A 178 12.59 1.16 -1.29
CA MET A 178 13.14 2.49 -0.98
C MET A 178 12.63 3.00 0.38
N LYS A 179 11.36 2.73 0.73
CA LYS A 179 10.81 3.08 2.06
C LYS A 179 11.40 2.25 3.19
N TRP A 180 11.64 0.97 2.96
CA TRP A 180 12.33 0.10 3.90
C TRP A 180 13.73 0.61 4.22
N LYS A 181 14.50 0.98 3.19
CA LYS A 181 15.82 1.60 3.34
C LYS A 181 15.77 2.93 4.11
N ALA A 182 14.74 3.75 3.87
CA ALA A 182 14.61 5.08 4.44
C ALA A 182 14.08 5.11 5.89
N THR A 183 13.57 4.00 6.41
CA THR A 183 12.90 3.94 7.73
C THR A 183 13.76 3.28 8.80
N ARG A 184 13.50 3.61 10.07
CA ARG A 184 14.15 2.96 11.21
C ARG A 184 13.64 1.52 11.37
N CYS A 185 14.43 0.70 12.03
CA CYS A 185 14.12 -0.71 12.28
C CYS A 185 12.79 -0.88 13.01
N VAL A 186 12.07 -1.93 12.65
CA VAL A 186 11.00 -2.52 13.46
C VAL A 186 11.44 -3.96 13.71
N GLY A 187 11.48 -4.36 14.98
CA GLY A 187 12.13 -5.61 15.36
C GLY A 187 13.58 -5.65 14.85
N ASP A 188 14.01 -6.81 14.39
CA ASP A 188 15.32 -7.00 13.76
C ASP A 188 15.34 -6.80 12.23
N ARG A 189 14.38 -6.05 11.66
CA ARG A 189 14.28 -5.75 10.21
C ARG A 189 14.49 -6.99 9.33
N GLN A 190 13.57 -7.94 9.40
CA GLN A 190 13.61 -9.20 8.66
C GLN A 190 12.64 -9.09 7.48
N PRO A 191 13.10 -9.07 6.22
CA PRO A 191 12.22 -8.88 5.05
C PRO A 191 11.10 -9.91 4.95
N ALA A 192 11.33 -11.14 5.43
CA ALA A 192 10.33 -12.21 5.43
C ALA A 192 9.22 -12.04 6.49
N ILE A 193 9.41 -11.16 7.49
CA ILE A 193 8.43 -10.94 8.57
C ILE A 193 7.52 -9.75 8.23
N VAL A 194 6.22 -9.99 8.13
CA VAL A 194 5.21 -9.00 7.74
C VAL A 194 5.28 -7.74 8.62
N GLU A 195 5.32 -7.92 9.93
CA GLU A 195 5.23 -6.82 10.89
C GLU A 195 6.46 -5.90 10.89
N HIS A 196 7.63 -6.39 10.45
CA HIS A 196 8.85 -5.56 10.40
C HIS A 196 8.74 -4.45 9.34
N TRP A 197 7.78 -4.56 8.42
CA TRP A 197 7.51 -3.53 7.40
C TRP A 197 6.67 -2.36 7.91
N TYR A 198 6.18 -2.38 9.15
CA TYR A 198 5.23 -1.38 9.66
C TYR A 198 5.62 0.07 9.38
N SER A 199 6.89 0.44 9.66
CA SER A 199 7.39 1.79 9.40
C SER A 199 7.53 2.10 7.91
N ALA A 200 7.92 1.11 7.10
CA ALA A 200 8.02 1.25 5.65
C ALA A 200 6.63 1.44 5.00
N VAL A 201 5.61 0.76 5.51
CA VAL A 201 4.21 0.91 5.10
C VAL A 201 3.70 2.31 5.44
N TRP A 202 4.01 2.82 6.63
CA TRP A 202 3.71 4.22 6.96
C TRP A 202 4.41 5.17 5.97
N ALA A 203 5.68 4.94 5.68
CA ALA A 203 6.44 5.76 4.74
C ALA A 203 6.00 5.62 3.27
N TYR A 204 5.30 4.53 2.90
CA TYR A 204 4.72 4.31 1.57
C TYR A 204 3.68 5.40 1.25
N ASN A 205 2.76 5.64 2.19
CA ASN A 205 1.83 6.77 2.10
C ASN A 205 2.50 8.12 2.37
N GLY A 206 3.33 8.16 3.43
CA GLY A 206 4.07 9.35 3.82
C GLY A 206 4.28 9.43 5.32
N LEU A 207 5.55 9.59 5.72
CA LEU A 207 5.96 9.90 7.09
C LEU A 207 5.44 11.29 7.46
N SER A 208 4.35 11.33 8.20
CA SER A 208 3.66 12.55 8.58
C SER A 208 2.89 12.36 9.88
N TYR A 209 2.74 13.45 10.64
CA TYR A 209 2.00 13.44 11.90
C TYR A 209 0.52 13.06 11.71
N VAL A 210 -0.07 13.36 10.55
CA VAL A 210 -1.46 12.98 10.27
C VAL A 210 -1.65 11.47 10.28
N ASN A 211 -0.63 10.69 9.90
CA ASN A 211 -0.62 9.22 9.93
C ASN A 211 -0.03 8.65 11.23
N ASN A 212 0.31 9.48 12.22
CA ASN A 212 0.83 8.97 13.48
C ASN A 212 -0.31 8.27 14.26
N PRO A 213 -0.16 7.01 14.70
CA PRO A 213 -1.08 6.30 15.59
C PRO A 213 -1.48 7.02 16.89
N ASN A 214 -0.63 7.91 17.39
CA ASN A 214 -0.87 8.77 18.56
C ASN A 214 -1.56 10.10 18.21
N ASN A 215 -1.92 10.32 16.95
CA ASN A 215 -2.66 11.51 16.56
C ASN A 215 -4.06 11.48 17.23
N PRO A 216 -4.46 12.54 17.96
CA PRO A 216 -5.72 12.57 18.71
C PRO A 216 -6.97 12.57 17.83
N ASN A 217 -6.83 12.66 16.50
CA ASN A 217 -7.93 12.45 15.56
C ASN A 217 -8.33 10.97 15.44
N TYR A 218 -7.51 10.05 15.91
CA TYR A 218 -7.83 8.63 15.97
C TYR A 218 -8.39 8.27 17.34
N ASP A 219 -9.39 7.38 17.34
CA ASP A 219 -9.95 6.86 18.59
C ASP A 219 -8.85 6.11 19.38
N ALA A 220 -8.70 6.49 20.64
CA ALA A 220 -7.73 5.90 21.57
C ALA A 220 -8.10 4.46 22.00
N ALA A 221 -9.34 4.03 21.72
CA ALA A 221 -9.83 2.68 21.93
C ALA A 221 -10.08 1.92 20.61
N ARG A 222 -9.53 2.39 19.47
CA ARG A 222 -9.76 1.76 18.17
C ARG A 222 -9.24 0.32 18.13
N GLY A 223 -10.04 -0.56 17.55
CA GLY A 223 -9.62 -1.92 17.22
C GLY A 223 -8.83 -1.98 15.91
N VAL A 224 -8.64 -3.20 15.44
CA VAL A 224 -8.20 -3.47 14.06
C VAL A 224 -9.13 -2.76 13.08
N TYR A 225 -8.58 -2.13 12.05
CA TYR A 225 -9.37 -1.45 11.03
C TYR A 225 -10.20 -2.45 10.21
N ASP A 226 -11.52 -2.33 10.27
CA ASP A 226 -12.45 -3.09 9.42
C ASP A 226 -12.99 -2.18 8.29
N PRO A 227 -12.65 -2.44 7.01
CA PRO A 227 -13.13 -1.64 5.89
C PRO A 227 -14.65 -1.72 5.67
N ALA A 228 -15.34 -2.74 6.19
CA ALA A 228 -16.79 -2.84 6.11
C ALA A 228 -17.49 -1.89 7.11
N ILE A 229 -16.82 -1.55 8.21
CA ILE A 229 -17.29 -0.60 9.23
C ILE A 229 -16.79 0.81 8.90
N GLY A 230 -15.55 0.93 8.43
CA GLY A 230 -14.85 2.20 8.22
C GLY A 230 -14.32 2.78 9.53
N GLY A 231 -14.22 4.11 9.58
CA GLY A 231 -13.65 4.83 10.72
C GLY A 231 -12.23 5.36 10.45
N ALA A 232 -11.80 6.29 11.30
CA ALA A 232 -10.48 6.89 11.19
C ALA A 232 -9.42 5.94 11.74
N ALA A 233 -8.44 5.60 10.91
CA ALA A 233 -7.23 4.89 11.29
C ALA A 233 -6.04 5.41 10.46
N PRO A 234 -4.82 5.41 11.01
CA PRO A 234 -3.63 5.77 10.24
C PRO A 234 -3.34 4.74 9.16
N TYR A 235 -2.70 5.17 8.08
CA TYR A 235 -2.55 4.40 6.85
C TYR A 235 -2.03 2.95 7.08
N GLN A 236 -0.94 2.80 7.82
CA GLN A 236 -0.34 1.50 8.08
C GLN A 236 -1.25 0.56 8.88
N GLU A 237 -2.08 1.08 9.79
CA GLU A 237 -3.05 0.27 10.51
C GLU A 237 -4.23 -0.14 9.61
N ARG A 238 -4.55 0.66 8.60
CA ARG A 238 -5.56 0.30 7.60
C ARG A 238 -5.07 -0.81 6.69
N VAL A 239 -3.82 -0.72 6.21
CA VAL A 239 -3.16 -1.80 5.46
C VAL A 239 -3.13 -3.07 6.31
N PHE A 240 -2.75 -2.97 7.59
CA PHE A 240 -2.73 -4.14 8.47
C PHE A 240 -4.13 -4.72 8.69
N GLY A 241 -5.14 -3.87 8.86
CA GLY A 241 -6.54 -4.29 8.92
C GLY A 241 -7.01 -5.00 7.64
N ARG A 242 -6.53 -4.60 6.45
CA ARG A 242 -6.85 -5.31 5.19
C ARG A 242 -6.34 -6.75 5.18
N MET A 243 -5.24 -7.06 5.87
CA MET A 243 -4.75 -8.44 6.01
C MET A 243 -5.68 -9.31 6.87
N GLU A 244 -6.43 -8.69 7.80
CA GLU A 244 -7.44 -9.38 8.62
C GLU A 244 -8.83 -9.43 7.95
N HIS A 245 -9.11 -8.48 7.07
CA HIS A 245 -10.40 -8.30 6.41
C HIS A 245 -10.26 -8.40 4.88
N THR A 246 -9.83 -9.57 4.40
CA THR A 246 -9.46 -9.81 3.00
C THR A 246 -10.65 -9.86 2.02
N GLY A 247 -11.87 -9.98 2.55
CA GLY A 247 -13.07 -10.21 1.74
C GLY A 247 -13.04 -11.55 0.97
N GLY A 248 -12.24 -12.51 1.44
CA GLY A 248 -12.07 -13.82 0.80
C GLY A 248 -11.17 -13.83 -0.43
N ARG A 249 -10.44 -12.74 -0.72
CA ARG A 249 -9.56 -12.62 -1.90
C ARG A 249 -8.20 -13.30 -1.72
N TRP A 250 -7.74 -13.44 -0.47
CA TRP A 250 -6.55 -14.20 -0.08
C TRP A 250 -6.71 -14.68 1.38
N GLU A 251 -5.79 -15.53 1.84
CA GLU A 251 -5.78 -16.04 3.21
C GLU A 251 -5.63 -14.90 4.23
N LYS A 252 -6.41 -14.96 5.31
CA LYS A 252 -6.37 -13.97 6.39
C LYS A 252 -5.07 -14.12 7.20
N THR A 253 -4.44 -12.99 7.54
CA THR A 253 -3.31 -12.92 8.48
C THR A 253 -3.65 -12.00 9.64
N GLU A 254 -3.61 -12.53 10.86
CA GLU A 254 -3.83 -11.77 12.10
C GLU A 254 -2.53 -11.14 12.60
N VAL A 255 -2.14 -10.02 12.01
CA VAL A 255 -0.85 -9.37 12.30
C VAL A 255 -0.76 -8.80 13.71
N ALA A 256 0.47 -8.69 14.20
CA ALA A 256 0.78 -7.98 15.44
C ALA A 256 1.06 -6.48 15.18
N TYR A 257 0.74 -5.65 16.17
CA TYR A 257 0.94 -4.19 16.11
C TYR A 257 2.08 -3.75 17.07
N PRO A 258 2.83 -2.69 16.73
CA PRO A 258 3.76 -2.08 17.66
C PRO A 258 3.04 -1.53 18.90
N ALA A 259 3.74 -1.49 20.04
CA ALA A 259 3.20 -0.85 21.22
C ALA A 259 3.05 0.66 20.99
N LEU A 260 1.84 1.19 21.19
CA LEU A 260 1.51 2.59 20.92
C LEU A 260 2.44 3.58 21.66
N GLY A 261 2.88 3.22 22.86
CA GLY A 261 3.82 3.99 23.67
C GLY A 261 5.24 4.12 23.09
N GLU A 262 5.64 3.25 22.15
CA GLU A 262 6.96 3.29 21.51
C GLU A 262 7.01 4.22 20.28
N ILE A 263 5.85 4.55 19.70
CA ILE A 263 5.75 5.26 18.43
C ILE A 263 6.10 6.75 18.56
N GLY A 264 5.86 7.35 19.74
CA GLY A 264 6.06 8.76 19.99
C GLY A 264 5.07 9.67 19.25
N ALA A 265 5.32 10.98 19.27
CA ALA A 265 4.41 12.00 18.74
C ALA A 265 4.84 12.62 17.39
N GLY A 266 5.93 12.13 16.79
CA GLY A 266 6.52 12.69 15.56
C GLY A 266 5.84 12.27 14.26
N GLY A 267 6.35 12.75 13.11
CA GLY A 267 5.92 12.29 11.79
C GLY A 267 6.59 10.99 11.32
N ALA A 268 7.60 10.53 12.04
CA ALA A 268 8.30 9.27 11.79
C ALA A 268 8.65 8.62 13.13
N PRO A 269 8.50 7.29 13.28
CA PRO A 269 8.85 6.60 14.50
C PRO A 269 10.36 6.43 14.63
N ALA A 270 10.84 6.26 15.87
CA ALA A 270 12.18 5.75 16.14
C ALA A 270 12.27 4.26 15.77
N ALA A 271 13.37 3.59 16.14
CA ALA A 271 13.40 2.13 16.07
C ALA A 271 12.33 1.55 17.02
N LEU A 272 11.53 0.61 16.53
CA LEU A 272 10.46 -0.03 17.28
C LEU A 272 10.89 -1.44 17.69
N SER A 273 10.43 -1.89 18.86
CA SER A 273 10.63 -3.29 19.27
C SER A 273 9.81 -4.24 18.41
N GLU A 274 9.99 -5.55 18.64
CA GLU A 274 9.18 -6.57 17.98
C GLU A 274 7.68 -6.35 18.21
N PRO A 275 6.88 -6.13 17.14
CA PRO A 275 5.44 -5.97 17.26
C PRO A 275 4.81 -7.18 17.93
N ARG A 276 3.93 -6.94 18.90
CA ARG A 276 3.29 -8.01 19.67
C ARG A 276 1.84 -7.75 20.02
N CYS A 277 1.34 -6.53 19.89
CA CYS A 277 0.01 -6.17 20.36
C CYS A 277 -1.07 -6.79 19.46
N ALA A 278 -2.14 -7.31 20.06
CA ALA A 278 -3.22 -7.98 19.33
C ALA A 278 -4.12 -7.00 18.55
N SER A 279 -4.05 -5.70 18.85
CA SER A 279 -4.68 -4.63 18.08
C SER A 279 -3.86 -3.33 18.23
N PRO A 280 -4.19 -2.26 17.47
CA PRO A 280 -3.50 -0.97 17.58
C PRO A 280 -3.43 -0.38 19.00
N THR A 281 -4.39 -0.71 19.86
CA THR A 281 -4.49 -0.15 21.21
C THR A 281 -4.57 -1.20 22.33
N ASP A 282 -4.44 -2.49 22.01
CA ASP A 282 -4.46 -3.59 22.99
C ASP A 282 -3.17 -4.41 22.93
N CYS A 283 -2.27 -4.09 23.86
CA CYS A 283 -1.03 -4.85 24.09
C CYS A 283 -1.14 -5.80 25.29
N THR A 284 -2.31 -5.90 25.93
CA THR A 284 -2.54 -6.87 27.02
C THR A 284 -2.72 -8.28 26.46
N ARG A 285 -3.32 -8.37 25.28
CA ARG A 285 -3.30 -9.56 24.43
C ARG A 285 -2.18 -9.42 23.41
N THR A 286 -1.53 -10.54 23.12
CA THR A 286 -0.44 -10.57 22.16
C THR A 286 -0.69 -11.51 20.99
N ARG A 287 -0.03 -11.25 19.87
CA ARG A 287 0.00 -12.07 18.66
C ARG A 287 1.45 -12.41 18.28
N PRO A 288 1.69 -13.57 17.64
CA PRO A 288 2.99 -13.89 17.08
C PRO A 288 3.27 -13.03 15.84
N LEU A 289 4.54 -12.99 15.44
CA LEU A 289 4.97 -12.47 14.15
C LEU A 289 4.67 -13.46 13.03
N HIS A 290 4.56 -12.96 11.79
CA HIS A 290 4.22 -13.78 10.64
C HIS A 290 5.34 -13.76 9.60
N VAL A 291 5.92 -14.93 9.35
CA VAL A 291 6.73 -15.19 8.15
C VAL A 291 5.78 -15.29 6.96
N THR A 292 6.09 -14.59 5.87
CA THR A 292 5.30 -14.66 4.62
C THR A 292 5.25 -16.08 4.08
N ARG A 293 4.10 -16.49 3.56
CA ARG A 293 3.88 -17.88 3.07
C ARG A 293 4.00 -18.02 1.56
N CYS A 294 4.06 -16.93 0.80
CA CYS A 294 4.05 -17.01 -0.66
C CYS A 294 5.40 -17.37 -1.31
N ALA A 295 6.47 -17.49 -0.52
CA ALA A 295 7.75 -17.99 -1.02
C ALA A 295 7.78 -19.52 -1.17
N ASP A 296 6.88 -20.25 -0.51
CA ASP A 296 6.97 -21.71 -0.36
C ASP A 296 6.28 -22.51 -1.48
N ASP A 297 5.49 -21.86 -2.34
CA ASP A 297 4.68 -22.55 -3.35
C ASP A 297 5.44 -22.88 -4.67
N GLY A 298 6.79 -22.83 -4.71
CA GLY A 298 7.50 -23.04 -5.98
C GLY A 298 9.02 -23.30 -6.05
N GLY A 299 9.78 -23.50 -4.96
CA GLY A 299 11.22 -23.80 -5.07
C GLY A 299 11.90 -24.18 -3.75
N PRO A 300 13.01 -24.95 -3.77
CA PRO A 300 13.51 -25.67 -2.60
C PRO A 300 13.94 -24.72 -1.50
N THR A 301 13.38 -24.93 -0.31
CA THR A 301 13.76 -24.29 0.94
C THR A 301 15.26 -24.39 1.14
N GLY A 302 15.97 -23.27 1.00
CA GLY A 302 17.28 -23.11 1.61
C GLY A 302 17.07 -23.04 3.12
N ASP A 303 17.60 -24.01 3.85
CA ASP A 303 17.62 -24.04 5.31
C ASP A 303 18.35 -22.80 5.84
N GLY A 304 17.60 -21.72 6.05
CA GLY A 304 17.99 -20.56 6.84
C GLY A 304 17.87 -20.93 8.32
N GLY A 305 18.98 -21.35 8.91
CA GLY A 305 19.07 -21.93 10.25
C GLY A 305 18.31 -21.16 11.34
N ALA A 306 17.31 -21.83 11.91
CA ALA A 306 16.80 -21.52 13.23
C ALA A 306 17.88 -21.87 14.28
N GLY A 307 18.47 -20.85 14.88
CA GLY A 307 19.43 -20.99 15.98
C GLY A 307 18.77 -21.53 17.25
N GLY A 308 18.93 -22.84 17.45
CA GLY A 308 19.14 -23.58 18.70
C GLY A 308 18.54 -23.08 20.02
N VAL A 309 17.59 -23.87 20.55
CA VAL A 309 17.43 -24.06 22.00
C VAL A 309 17.66 -25.54 22.29
N GLY A 310 18.62 -25.82 23.18
CA GLY A 310 19.16 -27.14 23.44
C GLY A 310 18.23 -28.08 24.22
N GLY A 311 18.52 -29.37 24.09
CA GLY A 311 17.88 -30.45 24.85
C GLY A 311 18.48 -31.80 24.50
N SER A 312 19.64 -32.12 25.07
CA SER A 312 20.28 -33.43 25.02
C SER A 312 19.44 -34.50 25.71
N GLY A 313 19.28 -35.66 25.09
CA GLY A 313 18.73 -36.87 25.72
C GLY A 313 18.84 -38.07 24.78
N GLY A 314 19.80 -38.96 25.06
CA GLY A 314 20.28 -40.00 24.14
C GLY A 314 19.58 -41.36 24.17
N GLY A 315 20.19 -42.27 23.41
CA GLY A 315 19.94 -43.72 23.36
C GLY A 315 18.83 -44.11 22.39
N SER A 316 18.86 -45.21 21.64
CA SER A 316 19.79 -46.32 21.50
C SER A 316 19.20 -47.26 20.43
N THR A 317 20.06 -47.93 19.66
CA THR A 317 19.94 -49.30 19.11
C THR A 317 18.92 -49.68 18.01
N GLY A 318 19.48 -50.41 17.02
CA GLY A 318 18.82 -51.43 16.19
C GLY A 318 18.84 -51.04 14.70
N GLY A 319 19.55 -51.68 13.76
CA GLY A 319 19.98 -53.08 13.65
C GLY A 319 19.18 -53.77 12.54
N GLY A 320 19.84 -54.26 11.49
CA GLY A 320 19.26 -54.99 10.35
C GLY A 320 19.62 -54.34 9.00
N ASP A 321 20.71 -54.62 8.30
CA ASP A 321 21.32 -55.88 7.83
C ASP A 321 20.76 -56.39 6.48
N SER A 322 21.69 -56.47 5.51
CA SER A 322 21.82 -57.43 4.41
C SER A 322 20.97 -57.39 3.11
N GLY A 323 21.70 -57.49 1.98
CA GLY A 323 21.30 -58.18 0.73
C GLY A 323 21.09 -57.28 -0.50
N SER A 324 22.08 -56.94 -1.33
CA SER A 324 22.88 -57.72 -2.30
C SER A 324 22.23 -57.96 -3.68
N THR A 325 23.09 -57.95 -4.71
CA THR A 325 22.94 -58.21 -6.17
C THR A 325 22.48 -57.02 -7.01
N GLY A 326 23.13 -56.59 -8.10
CA GLY A 326 24.25 -57.09 -8.89
C GLY A 326 24.00 -56.70 -10.36
N GLY A 327 24.98 -56.12 -11.07
CA GLY A 327 24.85 -55.88 -12.52
C GLY A 327 25.72 -54.75 -13.09
N ASP A 328 27.01 -55.04 -13.28
CA ASP A 328 27.91 -54.27 -14.14
C ASP A 328 27.55 -54.40 -15.63
N CYS A 329 27.79 -53.34 -16.41
CA CYS A 329 28.39 -53.36 -17.75
C CYS A 329 28.69 -51.91 -18.22
N GLY A 330 29.94 -51.46 -18.17
CA GLY A 330 30.48 -50.42 -19.08
C GLY A 330 30.91 -51.05 -20.43
N PRO A 331 31.78 -50.43 -21.26
CA PRO A 331 32.42 -49.10 -21.17
C PRO A 331 32.54 -48.33 -22.53
N GLY A 332 33.19 -47.17 -22.50
CA GLY A 332 33.76 -46.43 -23.65
C GLY A 332 33.70 -44.92 -23.38
N GLY A 333 34.77 -44.20 -23.00
CA GLY A 333 36.13 -44.19 -23.53
C GLY A 333 36.14 -43.31 -24.80
N SER A 334 36.90 -42.23 -24.99
CA SER A 334 38.07 -41.70 -24.28
C SER A 334 38.58 -40.44 -25.01
N GLY A 335 39.14 -39.47 -24.26
CA GLY A 335 40.29 -38.61 -24.62
C GLY A 335 40.13 -37.59 -25.77
N GLY A 336 40.78 -36.43 -25.79
CA GLY A 336 41.82 -35.77 -24.98
C GLY A 336 42.00 -34.36 -25.59
N ALA A 337 42.32 -33.29 -24.84
CA ALA A 337 43.55 -32.96 -24.13
C ALA A 337 44.46 -31.98 -24.91
N GLY A 338 44.99 -30.98 -24.17
CA GLY A 338 46.10 -30.07 -24.52
C GLY A 338 45.62 -28.63 -24.77
N GLY A 339 45.86 -27.62 -23.92
CA GLY A 339 47.10 -27.19 -23.24
C GLY A 339 47.56 -25.88 -23.92
N VAL A 340 48.18 -24.84 -23.33
CA VAL A 340 48.91 -24.61 -22.08
C VAL A 340 49.29 -23.11 -22.00
N GLY A 341 49.47 -22.59 -20.78
CA GLY A 341 50.45 -21.52 -20.42
C GLY A 341 49.94 -20.06 -20.39
N GLY A 342 50.26 -19.20 -19.42
CA GLY A 342 51.13 -19.29 -18.25
C GLY A 342 51.18 -17.95 -17.47
N SER A 343 51.22 -18.07 -16.14
CA SER A 343 51.89 -17.26 -15.09
C SER A 343 52.25 -15.76 -15.27
N GLY A 344 51.91 -14.97 -14.24
CA GLY A 344 52.74 -13.87 -13.70
C GLY A 344 51.97 -12.65 -13.14
N GLY A 345 51.96 -12.44 -11.83
CA GLY A 345 51.75 -11.11 -11.20
C GLY A 345 53.10 -10.51 -10.76
N PRO A 346 53.18 -9.42 -9.96
CA PRO A 346 52.13 -8.50 -9.45
C PRO A 346 52.50 -6.99 -9.62
N ASP A 347 51.73 -6.12 -8.93
CA ASP A 347 51.98 -4.69 -8.60
C ASP A 347 51.49 -3.60 -9.56
N GLY A 348 50.76 -2.61 -9.01
CA GLY A 348 50.47 -1.34 -9.70
C GLY A 348 49.20 -0.62 -9.24
N ASN A 349 49.31 0.10 -8.12
CA ASN A 349 48.36 1.11 -7.65
C ASN A 349 48.32 2.35 -8.58
N ALA A 350 47.30 3.19 -8.39
CA ALA A 350 47.10 4.58 -8.86
C ALA A 350 46.33 4.78 -10.18
N GLY A 351 45.29 5.62 -10.10
CA GLY A 351 44.75 6.31 -11.28
C GLY A 351 43.30 6.81 -11.18
N GLY A 352 42.92 7.49 -10.10
CA GLY A 352 41.73 8.34 -10.12
C GLY A 352 41.95 9.54 -11.05
N ALA A 353 40.90 9.92 -11.78
CA ALA A 353 40.85 11.17 -12.53
C ALA A 353 39.44 11.80 -12.41
N PRO A 354 39.34 13.13 -12.42
CA PRO A 354 38.41 13.85 -11.55
C PRO A 354 37.34 14.65 -12.29
N VAL A 355 36.36 15.05 -11.48
CA VAL A 355 35.44 16.19 -11.60
C VAL A 355 36.03 17.44 -12.25
N THR A 356 35.26 18.05 -13.16
CA THR A 356 35.45 19.41 -13.69
C THR A 356 34.39 20.35 -13.11
N ALA A 357 34.82 21.22 -12.19
CA ALA A 357 34.10 22.42 -11.79
C ALA A 357 34.92 23.65 -12.21
N GLY A 358 34.27 24.58 -12.92
CA GLY A 358 34.88 25.82 -13.41
C GLY A 358 35.03 26.87 -12.29
N GLN A 359 36.20 27.50 -12.24
CA GLN A 359 36.52 28.65 -11.39
C GLN A 359 36.26 29.99 -12.08
N GLY A 360 35.96 31.01 -11.26
CA GLY A 360 36.15 32.42 -11.58
C GLY A 360 35.79 33.34 -10.40
N GLY A 361 36.78 33.70 -9.57
CA GLY A 361 36.68 34.78 -8.53
C GLY A 361 37.02 36.17 -9.11
N PRO A 362 37.52 37.17 -8.34
CA PRO A 362 37.67 37.27 -6.87
C PRO A 362 37.42 38.68 -6.25
N GLY A 363 37.58 38.79 -4.91
CA GLY A 363 37.82 40.02 -4.11
C GLY A 363 36.64 40.38 -3.19
N GLY A 364 36.69 40.41 -1.85
CA GLY A 364 37.69 40.78 -0.84
C GLY A 364 36.90 41.19 0.44
N PRO A 365 37.50 41.30 1.64
CA PRO A 365 36.98 40.68 2.86
C PRO A 365 36.38 41.66 3.89
N VAL A 366 35.37 41.23 4.69
CA VAL A 366 35.10 41.74 6.06
C VAL A 366 34.28 40.70 6.88
N ASP A 367 34.92 40.22 7.95
CA ASP A 367 34.51 39.84 9.32
C ASP A 367 33.24 38.99 9.66
N ASP A 368 33.54 37.92 10.40
CA ASP A 368 32.87 37.29 11.55
C ASP A 368 31.38 37.57 11.85
N ASP A 369 30.57 36.50 11.80
CA ASP A 369 29.87 36.00 12.99
C ASP A 369 29.27 34.60 12.71
N GLY A 370 29.27 33.76 13.75
CA GLY A 370 29.09 32.32 13.65
C GLY A 370 27.68 31.79 13.42
N ASN A 371 27.63 30.45 13.38
CA ASN A 371 26.46 29.59 13.52
C ASN A 371 25.55 29.46 12.29
N ASP A 372 25.71 28.40 11.51
CA ASP A 372 24.87 27.19 11.63
C ASP A 372 25.15 26.18 10.50
N ASP A 373 25.24 24.92 10.92
CA ASP A 373 25.57 23.73 10.15
C ASP A 373 24.50 23.43 9.08
N GLY A 374 24.97 23.34 7.84
CA GLY A 374 24.16 23.09 6.66
C GLY A 374 23.67 21.65 6.60
N THR A 375 22.54 21.37 7.24
CA THR A 375 21.72 20.21 6.89
C THR A 375 20.87 20.55 5.67
N THR A 376 21.26 20.01 4.52
CA THR A 376 20.46 20.00 3.30
C THR A 376 19.20 19.18 3.53
N THR A 377 18.19 19.82 4.12
CA THR A 377 16.85 19.26 4.28
C THR A 377 16.20 19.28 2.90
N THR A 378 16.15 18.12 2.25
CA THR A 378 15.25 17.92 1.12
C THR A 378 13.84 17.99 1.69
N THR A 379 13.20 19.16 1.56
CA THR A 379 11.81 19.40 1.95
C THR A 379 10.91 18.48 1.12
N VAL A 380 10.60 17.31 1.66
CA VAL A 380 9.52 16.46 1.18
C VAL A 380 8.22 17.22 1.45
N GLY A 381 7.56 17.63 0.38
CA GLY A 381 6.36 18.45 0.42
C GLY A 381 5.29 17.89 1.36
N LEU A 382 4.91 18.73 2.32
CA LEU A 382 3.71 18.58 3.12
C LEU A 382 2.47 18.51 2.22
N TYR A 383 1.56 17.58 2.53
CA TYR A 383 0.20 17.40 2.00
C TYR A 383 0.06 16.66 0.66
N GLY A 384 -0.03 15.32 0.74
CA GLY A 384 -0.67 14.47 -0.26
C GLY A 384 -1.43 13.35 0.46
N ARG A 385 -2.76 13.39 0.42
CA ARG A 385 -3.61 12.31 0.92
C ARG A 385 -3.71 11.25 -0.17
N CYS A 386 -2.97 10.15 -0.07
CA CYS A 386 -3.30 8.93 -0.80
C CYS A 386 -4.29 8.14 0.07
N SER A 387 -5.58 8.32 -0.15
CA SER A 387 -6.55 7.30 0.24
C SER A 387 -7.77 7.45 -0.66
N CYS A 388 -8.14 6.37 -1.34
CA CYS A 388 -9.44 6.21 -1.99
C CYS A 388 -10.61 6.10 -0.99
N ASP A 389 -10.51 6.78 0.16
CA ASP A 389 -11.63 6.89 1.08
C ASP A 389 -12.69 7.81 0.51
N LEU A 390 -13.86 7.21 0.34
CA LEU A 390 -15.11 7.93 0.33
C LEU A 390 -15.14 8.86 1.57
N PRO A 391 -15.56 10.13 1.43
CA PRO A 391 -15.88 10.93 2.60
C PRO A 391 -16.98 10.21 3.38
N GLY A 392 -16.61 9.61 4.50
CA GLY A 392 -17.53 9.19 5.53
C GLY A 392 -18.32 10.41 5.98
N SER A 393 -19.63 10.24 6.12
CA SER A 393 -20.57 11.23 6.61
C SER A 393 -20.13 11.73 8.00
N GLY A 394 -19.34 12.80 8.02
CA GLY A 394 -19.14 13.61 9.22
C GLY A 394 -20.49 14.21 9.61
N GLY A 395 -20.92 13.91 10.83
CA GLY A 395 -22.13 14.48 11.41
C GLY A 395 -22.12 16.00 11.29
N ALA A 396 -23.27 16.54 10.90
CA ALA A 396 -23.49 17.97 10.78
C ALA A 396 -23.25 18.67 12.12
N ALA A 397 -22.15 19.41 12.24
CA ALA A 397 -22.01 20.46 13.21
C ALA A 397 -22.43 21.80 12.56
N GLY A 398 -23.63 22.26 12.91
CA GLY A 398 -24.00 23.68 12.89
C GLY A 398 -24.27 24.33 11.53
N ALA A 399 -25.46 24.09 10.97
CA ALA A 399 -26.12 25.09 10.12
C ALA A 399 -27.51 25.37 10.68
N ALA A 400 -27.64 26.51 11.35
CA ALA A 400 -28.89 27.01 11.88
C ALA A 400 -29.88 27.29 10.74
N SER A 401 -31.02 26.61 10.83
CA SER A 401 -32.36 26.94 10.37
C SER A 401 -32.54 28.26 9.60
N TRP A 402 -32.67 28.17 8.28
CA TRP A 402 -33.53 29.08 7.50
C TRP A 402 -34.30 28.28 6.44
N MET A 403 -35.56 28.64 6.27
CA MET A 403 -36.58 28.09 5.36
C MET A 403 -37.38 26.88 5.86
N ALA A 404 -38.31 27.17 6.78
CA ALA A 404 -39.65 26.59 6.70
C ALA A 404 -40.56 27.66 6.10
N LEU A 405 -41.20 27.37 4.95
CA LEU A 405 -42.54 27.80 4.54
C LEU A 405 -42.79 27.32 3.11
N GLY A 406 -43.77 26.43 2.93
CA GLY A 406 -44.39 26.23 1.62
C GLY A 406 -44.84 24.81 1.29
N ALA A 407 -45.90 24.32 1.93
CA ALA A 407 -46.86 23.42 1.27
C ALA A 407 -48.21 23.43 1.99
N GLY A 408 -49.26 23.76 1.24
CA GLY A 408 -50.64 23.39 1.55
C GLY A 408 -51.58 24.55 1.86
N ALA A 409 -52.36 24.97 0.86
CA ALA A 409 -53.82 24.89 0.92
C ALA A 409 -54.46 25.58 -0.30
N LEU A 410 -54.96 24.77 -1.24
CA LEU A 410 -56.05 25.14 -2.13
C LEU A 410 -57.35 24.62 -1.49
N ALA A 411 -58.15 25.52 -0.92
CA ALA A 411 -59.58 25.31 -0.74
C ALA A 411 -60.26 26.68 -0.65
N ALA A 412 -60.86 27.10 -1.77
CA ALA A 412 -61.79 28.19 -1.82
C ALA A 412 -63.10 27.78 -1.13
N ALA A 413 -63.67 28.65 -0.29
CA ALA A 413 -64.99 29.26 -0.49
C ALA A 413 -65.54 29.87 0.81
N TRP A 414 -66.00 31.12 0.68
CA TRP A 414 -67.22 31.66 1.32
C TRP A 414 -67.27 31.80 2.86
N ARG A 415 -67.25 33.04 3.38
CA ARG A 415 -68.41 33.96 3.52
C ARG A 415 -68.17 35.05 4.59
N ARG A 416 -68.59 36.27 4.22
CA ARG A 416 -69.18 37.36 5.03
C ARG A 416 -68.29 38.17 6.00
N ARG A 417 -68.04 39.42 5.56
CA ARG A 417 -67.63 40.56 6.39
C ARG A 417 -68.84 41.13 7.15
N LEU A 418 -68.65 41.46 8.42
CA LEU A 418 -69.39 42.51 9.14
C LEU A 418 -68.44 43.69 9.39
N PRO A 419 -68.93 44.95 9.41
CA PRO A 419 -68.07 46.14 9.43
C PRO A 419 -67.66 46.55 10.85
N ARG A 420 -66.40 47.01 10.99
CA ARG A 420 -65.87 47.62 12.22
C ARG A 420 -66.00 49.14 12.15
N ARG A 421 -66.54 49.71 13.23
CA ARG A 421 -66.72 51.15 13.50
C ARG A 421 -65.40 51.93 13.48
N ARG A 422 -65.48 53.16 12.97
CA ARG A 422 -64.49 54.25 13.08
C ARG A 422 -64.28 54.67 14.54
N ARG A 423 -63.07 55.12 14.86
CA ARG A 423 -62.79 56.12 15.90
C ARG A 423 -61.77 57.12 15.34
N GLY A 424 -62.04 58.39 15.59
CA GLY A 424 -61.22 59.55 15.28
C GLY A 424 -62.08 60.77 15.60
N ASP A 425 -61.89 61.29 16.81
CA ASP A 425 -61.77 62.73 17.03
C ASP A 425 -60.27 63.04 17.00
#